data_AF-B4D749-F1
#
_entry.id   AF-B4D749-F1
#
_cell.length_a   1.000
_cell.length_b   1.000
_cell.length_c   1.000
_cell.angle_alpha   90.00
_cell.angle_beta   90.00
_cell.angle_gamma   90.00
#
_symmetry.space_group_name_H-M   'P 1'
#
loop_
_entity.id
_entity.type
_entity.pdbx_description
1 polymer ?
#
loop_
_entity_poly.entity_id
_entity_poly.type
_entity_poly.pdbx_seq_one_letter_code
_entity_poly.pdbx_strand_id
1 'polypeptide(L)'
;MTETEIAMWLSVTSASIAAISFLRDHLATRNERETEQRGSVDKGLIALREAASHTERYIDSRREGAERNTKIELELENLWYAVYVAMRNINEPLARRFRLKAGYWRDPEQWSEQTVTEAGIGLKRIVLEADFLLHQVG
;
A
#
# COMPACT_ATOMS: atom_id res chain seq x y z
N MET A 1 26.84 33.94 -45.92
CA MET A 1 26.27 32.75 -45.26
C MET A 1 25.88 31.79 -46.36
N THR A 2 26.49 30.61 -46.38
CA THR A 2 26.34 29.60 -47.44
C THR A 2 25.17 28.66 -47.13
N GLU A 3 24.53 28.05 -48.13
CA GLU A 3 23.41 27.09 -47.92
C GLU A 3 23.77 25.96 -46.96
N THR A 4 25.05 25.54 -46.95
CA THR A 4 25.59 24.51 -46.06
C THR A 4 25.65 24.95 -44.59
N GLU A 5 25.90 26.23 -44.31
CA GLU A 5 25.87 26.76 -42.94
C GLU A 5 24.44 26.77 -42.39
N ILE A 6 23.46 27.14 -43.22
CA ILE A 6 22.04 27.15 -42.83
C ILE A 6 21.54 25.73 -42.52
N ALA A 7 21.87 24.75 -43.38
CA ALA A 7 21.50 23.34 -43.17
C ALA A 7 22.08 22.75 -41.88
N MET A 8 23.32 23.12 -41.52
CA MET A 8 23.98 22.68 -40.30
C MET A 8 23.31 23.23 -39.04
N TRP A 9 22.92 24.51 -39.02
CA TRP A 9 22.18 25.10 -37.90
C TRP A 9 20.76 24.52 -37.73
N LEU A 10 20.07 24.18 -38.83
CA LEU A 10 18.76 23.52 -38.80
C LEU A 10 18.83 22.07 -38.25
N SER A 11 19.93 21.35 -38.51
CA SER A 11 20.14 20.00 -37.98
C SER A 11 20.45 19.98 -36.47
N VAL A 12 21.26 20.94 -35.99
CA VAL A 12 21.60 21.04 -34.55
C VAL A 12 20.38 21.40 -33.71
N THR A 13 19.53 22.30 -34.20
CA THR A 13 18.30 22.72 -33.49
C THR A 13 17.27 21.60 -33.41
N SER A 14 17.08 20.84 -34.49
CA SER A 14 16.16 19.70 -34.51
C SER A 14 16.61 18.54 -33.61
N ALA A 15 17.91 18.22 -33.59
CA ALA A 15 18.46 17.25 -32.65
C ALA A 15 18.31 17.69 -31.18
N SER A 16 18.48 19.00 -30.91
CA SER A 16 18.30 19.58 -29.57
C SER A 16 16.84 19.53 -29.10
N ILE A 17 15.88 19.83 -29.98
CA ILE A 17 14.44 19.75 -29.68
C ILE A 17 14.04 18.31 -29.36
N ALA A 18 14.54 17.34 -30.13
CA ALA A 18 14.24 15.92 -29.89
C ALA A 18 14.79 15.45 -28.53
N ALA A 19 16.03 15.83 -28.18
CA ALA A 19 16.63 15.49 -26.89
C ALA A 19 15.87 16.12 -25.71
N ILE A 20 15.47 17.39 -25.81
CA ILE A 20 14.67 18.07 -24.78
C ILE A 20 13.30 17.41 -24.63
N SER A 21 12.66 17.04 -25.74
CA SER A 21 11.35 16.38 -25.73
C SER A 21 11.43 14.99 -25.09
N PHE A 22 12.46 14.21 -25.42
CA PHE A 22 12.73 12.90 -24.83
C PHE A 22 12.97 13.00 -23.31
N LEU A 23 13.77 13.97 -22.86
CA LEU A 23 14.01 14.18 -21.43
C LEU A 23 12.74 14.60 -20.69
N ARG A 24 11.91 15.47 -21.29
CA ARG A 24 10.63 15.87 -20.72
C ARG A 24 9.68 14.68 -20.58
N ASP A 25 9.56 13.86 -21.61
CA ASP A 25 8.70 12.67 -21.62
C ASP A 25 9.15 11.64 -20.57
N HIS A 26 10.47 11.41 -20.48
CA HIS A 26 11.04 10.50 -19.47
C HIS A 26 10.88 11.02 -18.04
N LEU A 27 10.94 12.34 -17.82
CA LEU A 27 10.68 12.94 -16.51
C LEU A 27 9.17 12.93 -16.16
N ALA A 28 8.30 13.20 -17.13
CA ALA A 28 6.86 13.16 -16.94
C ALA A 28 6.38 11.75 -16.56
N THR A 29 6.81 10.73 -17.30
CA THR A 29 6.48 9.33 -17.02
C THR A 29 7.01 8.84 -15.67
N ARG A 30 8.17 9.31 -15.23
CA ARG A 30 8.68 9.04 -13.87
C ARG A 30 7.82 9.68 -12.79
N ASN A 31 7.50 10.97 -12.95
CA ASN A 31 6.70 11.71 -11.97
C ASN A 31 5.28 11.14 -11.83
N GLU A 32 4.68 10.71 -12.95
CA GLU A 32 3.39 10.02 -12.95
C GLU A 32 3.46 8.72 -12.16
N ARG A 33 4.46 7.87 -12.41
CA ARG A 33 4.67 6.62 -11.67
C ARG A 33 4.91 6.85 -10.18
N GLU A 34 5.70 7.85 -9.82
CA GLU A 34 5.94 8.22 -8.42
C GLU A 34 4.65 8.70 -7.73
N THR A 35 3.84 9.50 -8.44
CA THR A 35 2.55 9.98 -7.92
C THR A 35 1.54 8.85 -7.76
N GLU A 36 1.45 7.94 -8.73
CA GLU A 36 0.60 6.74 -8.67
C GLU A 36 1.03 5.81 -7.54
N GLN A 37 2.35 5.63 -7.35
CA GLN A 37 2.90 4.81 -6.27
C GLN A 37 2.56 5.41 -4.90
N ARG A 38 2.77 6.72 -4.72
CA ARG A 38 2.41 7.43 -3.49
C ARG A 38 0.91 7.34 -3.20
N GLY A 39 0.07 7.59 -4.20
CA GLY A 39 -1.38 7.45 -4.06
C GLY A 39 -1.83 6.02 -3.73
N SER A 40 -1.09 5.00 -4.18
CA SER A 40 -1.34 3.61 -3.81
C SER A 40 -0.95 3.31 -2.36
N VAL A 41 0.19 3.83 -1.90
CA VAL A 41 0.65 3.73 -0.51
C VAL A 41 -0.34 4.41 0.44
N ASP A 42 -0.80 5.62 0.12
CA ASP A 42 -1.75 6.37 0.95
C ASP A 42 -3.08 5.61 1.10
N LYS A 43 -3.60 5.03 0.00
CA LYS A 43 -4.80 4.18 0.04
C LYS A 43 -4.61 2.96 0.95
N GLY A 44 -3.44 2.33 0.88
CA GLY A 44 -3.08 1.21 1.76
C GLY A 44 -3.05 1.62 3.24
N LEU A 45 -2.42 2.76 3.56
CA LEU A 45 -2.35 3.29 4.92
C LEU A 45 -3.71 3.67 5.49
N ILE A 46 -4.58 4.29 4.69
CA ILE A 46 -5.94 4.64 5.10
C ILE A 46 -6.73 3.39 5.45
N ALA A 47 -6.73 2.38 4.56
CA ALA A 47 -7.42 1.12 4.81
C ALA A 47 -6.86 0.41 6.06
N LEU A 48 -5.55 0.42 6.26
CA LEU A 48 -4.91 -0.16 7.44
C LEU A 48 -5.36 0.51 8.73
N ARG A 49 -5.38 1.86 8.77
CA ARG A 49 -5.81 2.62 9.95
C ARG A 49 -7.26 2.36 10.29
N GLU A 50 -8.12 2.26 9.28
CA GLU A 50 -9.53 1.92 9.45
C GLU A 50 -9.69 0.51 10.06
N ALA A 51 -9.05 -0.51 9.46
CA ALA A 51 -9.08 -1.88 9.95
C ALA A 51 -8.53 -2.00 11.39
N ALA A 52 -7.43 -1.30 11.68
CA ALA A 52 -6.81 -1.29 13.00
C ALA A 52 -7.72 -0.64 14.05
N SER A 53 -8.25 0.55 13.77
CA SER A 53 -9.17 1.27 14.67
C SER A 53 -10.42 0.45 15.00
N HIS A 54 -11.04 -0.17 13.99
CA HIS A 54 -12.19 -1.06 14.22
C HIS A 54 -11.83 -2.28 15.06
N THR A 55 -10.65 -2.85 14.81
CA THR A 55 -10.15 -3.99 15.58
C THR A 55 -9.93 -3.63 17.05
N GLU A 56 -9.28 -2.49 17.33
CA GLU A 56 -9.03 -2.01 18.69
C GLU A 56 -10.34 -1.80 19.45
N ARG A 57 -11.29 -1.08 18.86
CA ARG A 57 -12.62 -0.86 19.45
C ARG A 57 -13.33 -2.18 19.75
N TYR A 58 -13.27 -3.13 18.83
CA TYR A 58 -13.88 -4.44 19.05
C TYR A 58 -13.22 -5.17 20.22
N ILE A 59 -11.89 -5.25 20.25
CA ILE A 59 -11.14 -5.88 21.34
C ILE A 59 -11.43 -5.20 22.68
N ASP A 60 -11.48 -3.87 22.72
CA ASP A 60 -11.74 -3.12 23.95
C ASP A 60 -13.17 -3.35 24.44
N SER A 61 -14.17 -3.34 23.55
CA SER A 61 -15.55 -3.70 23.95
C SER A 61 -15.64 -5.12 24.53
N ARG A 62 -14.89 -6.09 23.97
CA ARG A 62 -14.84 -7.46 24.50
C ARG A 62 -14.18 -7.50 25.88
N ARG A 63 -13.16 -6.68 26.12
CA ARG A 63 -12.51 -6.54 27.44
C ARG A 63 -13.43 -5.91 28.48
N GLU A 64 -14.32 -5.02 28.06
CA GLU A 64 -15.36 -4.39 28.90
C GLU A 64 -16.55 -5.32 29.18
N GLY A 65 -16.54 -6.54 28.66
CA GLY A 65 -17.56 -7.57 28.92
C GLY A 65 -18.61 -7.71 27.83
N ALA A 66 -18.46 -7.05 26.67
CA ALA A 66 -19.33 -7.30 25.54
C ALA A 66 -19.19 -8.74 25.04
N GLU A 67 -20.32 -9.34 24.66
CA GLU A 67 -20.34 -10.68 24.08
C GLU A 67 -19.72 -10.71 22.68
N ARG A 68 -19.43 -11.93 22.21
CA ARG A 68 -18.97 -12.14 20.84
C ARG A 68 -20.03 -11.66 19.85
N ASN A 69 -19.57 -11.00 18.80
CA ASN A 69 -20.44 -10.44 17.77
C ASN A 69 -19.88 -10.79 16.39
N THR A 70 -20.44 -11.85 15.81
CA THR A 70 -20.01 -12.40 14.52
C THR A 70 -20.21 -11.42 13.35
N LYS A 71 -21.17 -10.48 13.46
CA LYS A 71 -21.36 -9.44 12.45
C LYS A 71 -20.17 -8.48 12.42
N ILE A 72 -19.70 -8.04 13.58
CA ILE A 72 -18.50 -7.19 13.67
C ILE A 72 -17.26 -7.96 13.21
N GLU A 73 -17.13 -9.24 13.57
CA GLU A 73 -16.01 -10.07 13.09
C GLU A 73 -15.99 -10.19 11.56
N LEU A 74 -17.15 -10.35 10.91
CA LEU A 74 -17.25 -10.33 9.44
C LEU A 74 -16.88 -8.96 8.84
N GLU A 75 -17.26 -7.86 9.49
CA GLU A 75 -16.84 -6.51 9.08
C GLU A 75 -15.31 -6.36 9.18
N LEU A 76 -14.70 -6.86 10.26
CA LEU A 76 -13.25 -6.87 10.43
C LEU A 76 -12.56 -7.72 9.36
N GLU A 77 -13.08 -8.91 9.03
CA GLU A 77 -12.58 -9.73 7.92
C GLU A 77 -12.51 -8.91 6.63
N ASN A 78 -13.61 -8.24 6.27
CA ASN A 78 -13.70 -7.45 5.04
C ASN A 78 -12.71 -6.28 5.04
N LEU A 79 -12.58 -5.57 6.15
CA LEU A 79 -11.62 -4.48 6.30
C LEU A 79 -10.18 -4.97 6.10
N TRP A 80 -9.78 -6.04 6.79
CA TRP A 80 -8.43 -6.59 6.65
C TRP A 80 -8.16 -7.16 5.25
N TYR A 81 -9.17 -7.70 4.57
CA TYR A 81 -9.04 -8.13 3.19
C TYR A 81 -8.87 -6.95 2.23
N ALA A 82 -9.56 -5.83 2.48
CA ALA A 82 -9.37 -4.60 1.70
C ALA A 82 -7.93 -4.07 1.84
N VAL A 83 -7.33 -4.12 3.04
CA VAL A 83 -5.91 -3.79 3.23
C VAL A 83 -5.02 -4.68 2.37
N TYR A 84 -5.24 -6.00 2.36
CA TYR A 84 -4.49 -6.90 1.49
C TYR A 84 -4.57 -6.49 0.01
N VAL A 85 -5.78 -6.19 -0.49
CA VAL A 85 -5.98 -5.78 -1.89
C VAL A 85 -5.21 -4.49 -2.21
N ALA A 86 -5.22 -3.52 -1.31
CA ALA A 86 -4.49 -2.26 -1.49
C ALA A 86 -2.97 -2.45 -1.45
N MET A 87 -2.49 -3.40 -0.64
CA MET A 87 -1.07 -3.56 -0.33
C MET A 87 -0.33 -4.63 -1.15
N ARG A 88 -1.04 -5.54 -1.84
CA ARG A 88 -0.44 -6.68 -2.57
C ARG A 88 0.60 -6.29 -3.62
N ASN A 89 0.44 -5.13 -4.26
CA ASN A 89 1.38 -4.65 -5.27
C ASN A 89 2.51 -3.78 -4.69
N ILE A 90 2.45 -3.45 -3.40
CA ILE A 90 3.43 -2.59 -2.71
C ILE A 90 4.42 -3.44 -1.93
N ASN A 91 3.90 -4.32 -1.06
CA ASN A 91 4.70 -5.23 -0.26
C ASN A 91 3.93 -6.54 -0.06
N GLU A 92 4.18 -7.49 -0.96
CA GLU A 92 3.46 -8.76 -0.99
C GLU A 92 3.65 -9.62 0.28
N PRO A 93 4.85 -9.75 0.89
CA PRO A 93 5.01 -10.45 2.18
C PRO A 93 4.18 -9.86 3.33
N LEU A 94 4.08 -8.53 3.42
CA LEU A 94 3.22 -7.86 4.39
C LEU A 94 1.74 -8.02 4.02
N ALA A 95 1.39 -7.89 2.75
CA ALA A 95 0.03 -8.05 2.26
C ALA A 95 -0.56 -9.43 2.59
N ARG A 96 0.23 -10.50 2.44
CA ARG A 96 -0.19 -11.86 2.83
C ARG A 96 -0.59 -11.94 4.31
N ARG A 97 0.07 -11.19 5.19
CA ARG A 97 -0.29 -11.17 6.61
C ARG A 97 -1.61 -10.44 6.87
N PHE A 98 -1.95 -9.40 6.10
CA PHE A 98 -3.29 -8.81 6.15
C PHE A 98 -4.36 -9.80 5.71
N ARG A 99 -4.09 -10.60 4.67
CA ARG A 99 -4.99 -11.68 4.26
C ARG A 99 -5.16 -12.75 5.34
N LEU A 100 -4.09 -13.13 6.03
CA LEU A 100 -4.17 -14.05 7.17
C LEU A 100 -4.94 -13.42 8.34
N LYS A 101 -4.77 -12.13 8.60
CA LYS A 101 -5.54 -11.40 9.62
C LYS A 101 -7.03 -11.35 9.29
N ALA A 102 -7.40 -11.20 8.01
CA ALA A 102 -8.78 -11.36 7.57
C ALA A 102 -9.29 -12.78 7.86
N GLY A 103 -8.49 -13.80 7.56
CA GLY A 103 -8.79 -15.19 7.88
C GLY A 103 -8.95 -15.47 9.38
N TYR A 104 -8.19 -14.78 10.23
CA TYR A 104 -8.38 -14.81 11.69
C TYR A 104 -9.78 -14.34 12.08
N TRP A 105 -10.26 -13.23 11.51
CA TRP A 105 -11.59 -12.72 11.85
C TRP A 105 -12.74 -13.58 11.33
N ARG A 106 -12.51 -14.31 10.24
CA ARG A 106 -13.49 -15.29 9.74
C ARG A 106 -13.76 -16.41 10.73
N ASP A 107 -12.71 -16.91 11.38
CA ASP A 107 -12.82 -17.99 12.36
C ASP A 107 -11.76 -17.87 13.47
N PRO A 108 -11.97 -16.99 14.47
CA PRO A 108 -10.95 -16.71 15.49
C PRO A 108 -10.61 -17.93 16.37
N GLU A 109 -11.54 -18.87 16.52
CA GLU A 109 -11.41 -20.02 17.42
C GLU A 109 -10.40 -21.05 16.91
N GLN A 110 -10.14 -21.07 15.59
CA GLN A 110 -9.09 -21.92 15.01
C GLN A 110 -7.67 -21.36 15.21
N TRP A 111 -7.53 -20.14 15.71
CA TRP A 111 -6.24 -19.48 15.86
C TRP A 111 -5.81 -19.44 17.32
N SER A 112 -4.79 -20.24 17.64
CA SER A 112 -4.06 -20.11 18.90
C SER A 112 -3.22 -18.82 18.95
N GLU A 113 -2.89 -18.34 20.15
CA GLU A 113 -1.96 -17.21 20.30
C GLU A 113 -0.58 -17.50 19.68
N GLN A 114 -0.14 -18.75 19.74
CA GLN A 114 1.12 -19.20 19.11
C GLN A 114 1.05 -19.02 17.59
N THR A 115 0.02 -19.55 16.94
CA THR A 115 -0.13 -19.43 15.47
C THR A 115 -0.33 -17.99 15.03
N VAL A 116 -1.01 -17.15 15.82
CA VAL A 116 -1.11 -15.69 15.59
C VAL A 116 0.26 -15.02 15.63
N THR A 117 1.10 -15.42 16.58
CA THR A 117 2.44 -14.85 16.78
C THR A 117 3.40 -15.29 15.68
N GLU A 118 3.41 -16.58 15.34
CA GLU A 118 4.23 -17.17 14.27
C GLU A 118 3.85 -16.61 12.90
N ALA A 119 2.55 -16.46 12.62
CA ALA A 119 2.06 -15.83 11.39
C ALA A 119 2.33 -14.31 11.35
N GLY A 120 2.69 -13.70 12.50
CA GLY A 120 2.97 -12.26 12.60
C GLY A 120 1.74 -11.38 12.37
N ILE A 121 0.54 -11.87 12.72
CA ILE A 121 -0.75 -11.16 12.49
C ILE A 121 -1.31 -10.50 13.76
N GLY A 122 -0.52 -10.46 14.84
CA GLY A 122 -0.85 -9.69 16.03
C GLY A 122 -0.99 -8.21 15.69
N LEU A 123 -2.09 -7.57 16.10
CA LEU A 123 -2.49 -6.23 15.66
C LEU A 123 -1.37 -5.20 15.78
N LYS A 124 -0.80 -5.05 16.98
CA LYS A 124 0.29 -4.10 17.24
C LYS A 124 1.50 -4.35 16.35
N ARG A 125 1.87 -5.62 16.14
CA ARG A 125 3.03 -6.00 15.34
C ARG A 125 2.84 -5.63 13.87
N ILE A 126 1.71 -6.06 13.28
CA ILE A 126 1.45 -5.89 11.85
C ILE A 126 1.24 -4.41 11.47
N VAL A 127 0.63 -3.61 12.36
CA VAL A 127 0.46 -2.16 12.17
C VAL A 127 1.81 -1.43 12.24
N LEU A 128 2.61 -1.69 13.28
CA LEU A 128 3.92 -1.05 13.43
C LEU A 128 4.85 -1.34 12.24
N GLU A 129 4.87 -2.58 11.77
CA GLU A 129 5.69 -2.97 10.64
C GLU A 129 5.23 -2.32 9.33
N ALA A 130 3.91 -2.22 9.14
CA ALA A 130 3.35 -1.55 7.98
C ALA A 130 3.67 -0.06 7.97
N ASP A 131 3.49 0.63 9.11
CA ASP A 131 3.86 2.04 9.23
C ASP A 131 5.35 2.23 8.93
N PHE A 132 6.23 1.41 9.52
CA PHE A 132 7.68 1.51 9.29
C PHE A 132 8.03 1.35 7.80
N LEU A 133 7.52 0.31 7.15
CA LEU A 133 7.85 -0.01 5.76
C LEU A 133 7.30 1.03 4.78
N LEU A 134 6.10 1.55 5.03
CA LEU A 134 5.45 2.50 4.14
C LEU A 134 6.07 3.90 4.23
N HIS A 135 6.63 4.28 5.38
CA HIS A 135 7.45 5.50 5.51
C HIS A 135 8.80 5.42 4.77
N GLN A 136 9.30 4.22 4.46
CA GLN A 136 10.54 4.06 3.68
C GLN A 136 10.31 4.01 2.16
N VAL A 137 9.07 3.76 1.72
CA VAL A 137 8.71 3.58 0.30
C VAL A 137 8.09 4.84 -0.32
N GLY A 138 7.65 5.82 0.49
CA GLY A 138 7.10 7.12 0.05
C GLY A 138 8.13 8.24 -0.05
#